data_AF-A0A0J5QM88-F1
#
_entry.id   AF-A0A0J5QM88-F1
#
_cell.length_a   1.000
_cell.length_b   1.000
_cell.length_c   1.000
_cell.angle_alpha   90.00
_cell.angle_beta   90.00
_cell.angle_gamma   90.00
#
_symmetry.space_group_name_H-M   'P 1'
#
loop_
_entity.id
_entity.type
_entity.pdbx_description
1 polymer ?
#
loop_
_entity_poly.entity_id
_entity_poly.type
_entity_poly.pdbx_seq_one_letter_code
_entity_poly.pdbx_strand_id
1 'polypeptide(L)'
;MEFVEAIEATMDDIANACEACGKCFTACPMTEAIGIDDAEPTQVLHGMIDLLRGGKGTAEAATWASACSSSGICAEACDYGVDPRMLVRLANYARIRTDAGPQVKANAMKSFRAMAKTVRIVSRLQLPQQEIDRLQPPKGAQRVERPDVALYTGCNIHKTPHILVLCLDVLERIGASYQVIGGTSACCGINQFRSGDGETSGRAGLSTLAQIQDIEAKTQVSWCPSCQSQFDEIIIPNYQKMKNDRTFGLQPFYEYLEENLDRLRPHFTQRVEKTVALNERPGLRGVTRAVKNILAAIPGVELVELDVPRVGLMSNYLTVTPRFKDELREIEFRAAAQAGVTTLATVFHACHRELCHFEKNVSFEIINVMEIIGQSMGLHADDIYKRIKMMDGVDRMIGECSDLIVEHALDPNEARDILLADQLAAKPVQGPAIENA
;
A
#
# COMPACT_ATOMS: atom_id res chain seq x y z
N MET A 1 28.25 8.19 -7.26
CA MET A 1 27.02 8.02 -8.04
C MET A 1 25.87 8.52 -7.20
N GLU A 2 25.14 9.49 -7.73
CA GLU A 2 23.90 10.00 -7.14
C GLU A 2 22.74 9.03 -7.39
N PHE A 3 21.63 9.19 -6.65
CA PHE A 3 20.49 8.25 -6.76
C PHE A 3 19.83 8.26 -8.15
N VAL A 4 19.79 9.42 -8.82
CA VAL A 4 19.23 9.53 -10.18
C VAL A 4 20.08 8.75 -11.18
N GLU A 5 21.41 8.86 -11.09
CA GLU A 5 22.34 8.09 -11.93
C GLU A 5 22.19 6.58 -11.70
N ALA A 6 21.95 6.17 -10.44
CA ALA A 6 21.70 4.76 -10.13
C ALA A 6 20.39 4.25 -10.76
N ILE A 7 19.30 5.04 -10.70
CA ILE A 7 18.04 4.71 -11.36
C ILE A 7 18.24 4.61 -12.88
N GLU A 8 18.96 5.56 -13.48
CA GLU A 8 19.24 5.56 -14.93
C GLU A 8 20.04 4.32 -15.34
N ALA A 9 21.11 3.99 -14.61
CA ALA A 9 21.85 2.76 -14.85
C ALA A 9 20.96 1.51 -14.70
N THR A 10 20.00 1.52 -13.79
CA THR A 10 19.06 0.40 -13.62
C THR A 10 18.04 0.31 -14.77
N MET A 11 17.58 1.45 -15.30
CA MET A 11 16.75 1.46 -16.52
C MET A 11 17.52 0.91 -17.72
N ASP A 12 18.79 1.28 -17.87
CA ASP A 12 19.67 0.76 -18.92
C ASP A 12 19.92 -0.74 -18.77
N ASP A 13 20.20 -1.23 -17.56
CA ASP A 13 20.38 -2.67 -17.29
C ASP A 13 19.13 -3.47 -17.70
N ILE A 14 17.93 -3.01 -17.32
CA ILE A 14 16.67 -3.64 -17.68
C ILE A 14 16.45 -3.58 -19.20
N ALA A 15 16.68 -2.43 -19.83
CA ALA A 15 16.51 -2.25 -21.27
C ALA A 15 17.47 -3.13 -22.08
N ASN A 16 18.66 -3.43 -21.56
CA ASN A 16 19.65 -4.27 -22.21
C ASN A 16 19.42 -5.77 -21.97
N ALA A 17 18.86 -6.15 -20.81
CA ALA A 17 18.55 -7.54 -20.48
C ALA A 17 17.21 -8.04 -21.07
N CYS A 18 16.30 -7.12 -21.42
CA CYS A 18 14.99 -7.47 -21.93
C CYS A 18 15.04 -7.92 -23.40
N GLU A 19 14.77 -9.21 -23.65
CA GLU A 19 14.65 -9.80 -25.00
C GLU A 19 13.31 -9.45 -25.72
N ALA A 20 12.51 -8.58 -25.12
CA ALA A 20 11.21 -8.13 -25.65
C ALA A 20 10.21 -9.24 -26.04
N CYS A 21 10.34 -10.46 -25.51
CA CYS A 21 9.51 -11.60 -25.88
C CYS A 21 8.00 -11.51 -25.54
N GLY A 22 7.57 -10.48 -24.80
CA GLY A 22 6.14 -10.24 -24.52
C GLY A 22 5.47 -11.10 -23.45
N LYS A 23 6.12 -12.14 -22.91
CA LYS A 23 5.50 -13.05 -21.92
C LYS A 23 4.89 -12.34 -20.70
N CYS A 24 5.58 -11.32 -20.18
CA CYS A 24 5.10 -10.55 -19.03
C CYS A 24 3.88 -9.68 -19.33
N PHE A 25 3.71 -9.25 -20.58
CA PHE A 25 2.52 -8.56 -21.06
C PHE A 25 1.35 -9.53 -21.14
N THR A 26 1.53 -10.70 -21.76
CA THR A 26 0.51 -11.75 -21.83
C THR A 26 0.06 -12.25 -20.45
N ALA A 27 0.97 -12.32 -19.48
CA ALA A 27 0.66 -12.71 -18.10
C ALA A 27 -0.02 -11.59 -17.28
N CYS A 28 -0.05 -10.35 -17.77
CA CYS A 28 -0.56 -9.23 -16.98
C CYS A 28 -2.09 -9.21 -16.99
N PRO A 29 -2.76 -9.25 -15.83
CA PRO A 29 -4.23 -9.27 -15.78
C PRO A 29 -4.86 -7.92 -16.15
N MET A 30 -4.06 -6.87 -16.32
CA MET A 30 -4.56 -5.54 -16.65
C MET A 30 -4.71 -5.31 -18.15
N THR A 31 -4.17 -6.16 -19.03
CA THR A 31 -4.21 -5.94 -20.49
C THR A 31 -5.62 -5.95 -21.03
N GLU A 32 -6.45 -6.91 -20.61
CA GLU A 32 -7.88 -6.96 -20.94
C GLU A 32 -8.62 -5.76 -20.31
N ALA A 33 -8.37 -5.49 -19.03
CA ALA A 33 -9.00 -4.40 -18.28
C ALA A 33 -8.66 -3.00 -18.82
N ILE A 34 -7.66 -2.86 -19.69
CA ILE A 34 -7.32 -1.59 -20.36
C ILE A 34 -7.50 -1.66 -21.89
N GLY A 35 -8.06 -2.75 -22.41
CA GLY A 35 -8.42 -2.93 -23.81
C GLY A 35 -7.23 -2.99 -24.77
N ILE A 36 -6.15 -3.69 -24.38
CA ILE A 36 -4.97 -3.89 -25.24
C ILE A 36 -4.53 -5.36 -25.31
N ASP A 37 -5.35 -6.30 -24.89
CA ASP A 37 -5.05 -7.74 -24.86
C ASP A 37 -4.82 -8.35 -26.26
N ASP A 38 -5.32 -7.71 -27.31
CA ASP A 38 -5.10 -8.08 -28.71
C ASP A 38 -3.82 -7.48 -29.34
N ALA A 39 -3.12 -6.61 -28.62
CA ALA A 39 -1.88 -6.00 -29.09
C ALA A 39 -0.76 -7.03 -29.26
N GLU A 40 0.12 -6.82 -30.24
CA GLU A 40 1.26 -7.72 -30.47
C GLU A 40 2.28 -7.57 -29.32
N PRO A 41 2.52 -8.61 -28.50
CA PRO A 41 3.30 -8.47 -27.27
C PRO A 41 4.74 -8.00 -27.48
N THR A 42 5.39 -8.42 -28.56
CA THR A 42 6.79 -8.04 -28.85
C THR A 42 6.93 -6.54 -29.11
N GLN A 43 5.99 -5.95 -29.87
CA GLN A 43 5.92 -4.53 -30.17
C GLN A 43 5.65 -3.71 -28.92
N VAL A 44 4.76 -4.18 -28.04
CA VAL A 44 4.52 -3.53 -26.74
C VAL A 44 5.81 -3.47 -25.92
N LEU A 45 6.58 -4.57 -25.87
CA LEU A 45 7.81 -4.61 -25.09
C LEU A 45 8.95 -3.80 -25.73
N HIS A 46 9.06 -3.76 -27.06
CA HIS A 46 9.94 -2.79 -27.72
C HIS A 46 9.55 -1.35 -27.38
N GLY A 47 8.26 -1.03 -27.33
CA GLY A 47 7.76 0.26 -26.86
C GLY A 47 8.15 0.55 -25.41
N MET A 48 8.10 -0.44 -24.52
CA MET A 48 8.56 -0.29 -23.13
C MET A 48 10.06 -0.02 -23.01
N ILE A 49 10.88 -0.71 -23.81
CA ILE A 49 12.33 -0.48 -23.87
C ILE A 49 12.62 0.93 -24.40
N ASP A 50 11.89 1.39 -25.41
CA ASP A 50 12.00 2.76 -25.92
C ASP A 50 11.66 3.79 -24.85
N LEU A 51 10.59 3.59 -24.07
CA LEU A 51 10.26 4.45 -22.93
C LEU A 51 11.38 4.51 -21.88
N LEU A 52 11.99 3.38 -21.53
CA LEU A 52 13.13 3.34 -20.60
C LEU A 52 14.33 4.14 -21.10
N ARG A 53 14.56 4.13 -22.42
CA ARG A 53 15.61 4.90 -23.10
C ARG A 53 15.24 6.37 -23.36
N GLY A 54 14.10 6.83 -22.84
CA GLY A 54 13.64 8.22 -22.96
C GLY A 54 12.91 8.54 -24.27
N GLY A 55 12.60 7.53 -25.08
CA GLY A 55 11.74 7.63 -26.24
C GLY A 55 10.25 7.77 -25.89
N LYS A 56 9.39 7.64 -26.90
CA LYS A 56 7.93 7.81 -26.74
C LYS A 56 7.19 6.49 -26.54
N GLY A 57 7.81 5.37 -26.88
CA GLY A 57 7.17 4.06 -26.92
C GLY A 57 6.04 3.99 -27.94
N THR A 58 5.36 2.85 -27.95
CA THR A 58 4.06 2.69 -28.66
C THR A 58 2.92 3.19 -27.78
N ALA A 59 1.73 3.39 -28.37
CA ALA A 59 0.55 3.79 -27.62
C ALA A 59 0.18 2.74 -26.57
N GLU A 60 0.25 1.46 -26.94
CA GLU A 60 -0.06 0.31 -26.09
C GLU A 60 0.94 0.20 -24.93
N ALA A 61 2.24 0.44 -25.18
CA ALA A 61 3.25 0.48 -24.13
C ALA A 61 2.99 1.63 -23.14
N ALA A 62 2.67 2.82 -23.63
CA ALA A 62 2.34 3.97 -22.78
C ALA A 62 1.08 3.72 -21.94
N THR A 63 0.04 3.13 -22.54
CA THR A 63 -1.19 2.73 -21.85
C THR A 63 -0.89 1.71 -20.75
N TRP A 64 -0.19 0.62 -21.07
CA TRP A 64 0.18 -0.41 -20.09
C TRP A 64 1.03 0.16 -18.95
N ALA A 65 2.00 1.02 -19.26
CA ALA A 65 2.85 1.70 -18.28
C ALA A 65 2.03 2.53 -17.30
N SER A 66 1.05 3.27 -17.82
CA SER A 66 0.22 4.16 -17.01
C SER A 66 -0.77 3.42 -16.11
N ALA A 67 -1.17 2.19 -16.47
CA ALA A 67 -2.25 1.45 -15.82
C ALA A 67 -1.82 0.26 -14.96
N CYS A 68 -0.50 0.05 -14.77
CA CYS A 68 0.02 -1.04 -13.93
C CYS A 68 -0.56 -1.03 -12.50
N SER A 69 -1.40 -2.01 -12.17
CA SER A 69 -2.00 -2.12 -10.84
C SER A 69 -1.02 -2.59 -9.75
N SER A 70 0.24 -2.86 -10.10
CA SER A 70 1.27 -3.45 -9.23
C SER A 70 0.89 -4.84 -8.65
N SER A 71 0.13 -5.64 -9.40
CA SER A 71 -0.27 -7.00 -9.00
C SER A 71 0.92 -7.95 -8.82
N GLY A 72 2.02 -7.74 -9.54
CA GLY A 72 3.20 -8.62 -9.49
C GLY A 72 2.99 -10.00 -10.14
N ILE A 73 1.87 -10.24 -10.82
CA ILE A 73 1.62 -11.53 -11.52
C ILE A 73 2.64 -11.76 -12.64
N CYS A 74 3.04 -10.68 -13.33
CA CYS A 74 4.05 -10.74 -14.38
C CYS A 74 5.47 -11.09 -13.88
N ALA A 75 5.74 -11.06 -12.57
CA ALA A 75 7.08 -11.27 -12.01
C ALA A 75 7.71 -12.63 -12.40
N GLU A 76 6.90 -13.68 -12.49
CA GLU A 76 7.35 -15.03 -12.80
C GLU A 76 7.39 -15.34 -14.31
N ALA A 77 6.96 -14.40 -15.15
CA ALA A 77 6.87 -14.62 -16.60
C ALA A 77 8.21 -14.36 -17.33
N CYS A 78 9.21 -13.80 -16.66
CA CYS A 78 10.49 -13.47 -17.28
C CYS A 78 11.55 -14.55 -17.02
N ASP A 79 12.09 -15.11 -18.10
CA ASP A 79 13.18 -16.09 -18.05
C ASP A 79 14.58 -15.43 -18.08
N TYR A 80 14.65 -14.11 -18.20
CA TYR A 80 15.88 -13.35 -18.46
C TYR A 80 16.35 -12.49 -17.27
N GLY A 81 15.78 -12.71 -16.08
CA GLY A 81 16.21 -12.02 -14.85
C GLY A 81 15.79 -10.54 -14.75
N VAL A 82 14.87 -10.08 -15.61
CA VAL A 82 14.22 -8.77 -15.48
C VAL A 82 13.00 -8.92 -14.60
N ASP A 83 12.84 -8.08 -13.57
CA ASP A 83 11.56 -7.90 -12.88
C ASP A 83 10.61 -7.09 -13.77
N PRO A 84 9.55 -7.70 -14.35
CA PRO A 84 8.68 -7.00 -15.27
C PRO A 84 7.79 -5.96 -14.58
N ARG A 85 7.48 -6.12 -13.28
CA ARG A 85 6.75 -5.08 -12.54
C ARG A 85 7.63 -3.85 -12.41
N MET A 86 8.90 -4.02 -12.08
CA MET A 86 9.88 -2.94 -12.02
C MET A 86 10.08 -2.27 -13.38
N LEU A 87 10.19 -3.05 -14.46
CA LEU A 87 10.25 -2.55 -15.85
C LEU A 87 9.09 -1.61 -16.16
N VAL A 88 7.85 -2.05 -15.93
CA VAL A 88 6.65 -1.25 -16.25
C VAL A 88 6.60 0.03 -15.41
N ARG A 89 6.97 -0.04 -14.13
CA ARG A 89 7.03 1.13 -13.24
C ARG A 89 8.08 2.14 -13.68
N LEU A 90 9.26 1.68 -14.08
CA LEU A 90 10.33 2.55 -14.57
C LEU A 90 10.03 3.14 -15.94
N ALA A 91 9.39 2.39 -16.84
CA ALA A 91 8.91 2.92 -18.12
C ALA A 91 7.90 4.06 -17.91
N ASN A 92 6.94 3.89 -16.99
CA ASN A 92 5.99 4.96 -16.65
C ASN A 92 6.69 6.16 -15.99
N TYR A 93 7.67 5.91 -15.10
CA TYR A 93 8.50 6.95 -14.51
C TYR A 93 9.22 7.78 -15.58
N ALA A 94 9.91 7.11 -16.52
CA ALA A 94 10.64 7.75 -17.61
C ALA A 94 9.71 8.57 -18.51
N ARG A 95 8.55 8.00 -18.87
CA ARG A 95 7.51 8.69 -19.64
C ARG A 95 7.03 9.96 -18.94
N ILE A 96 6.63 9.86 -17.67
CA ILE A 96 6.14 11.02 -16.90
C ILE A 96 7.22 12.09 -16.76
N ARG A 97 8.48 11.67 -16.53
CA ARG A 97 9.62 12.58 -16.45
C ARG A 97 9.80 13.37 -17.75
N THR A 98 9.72 12.69 -18.90
CA THR A 98 9.82 13.31 -20.23
C THR A 98 8.63 14.23 -20.50
N ASP A 99 7.39 13.76 -20.27
CA ASP A 99 6.16 14.49 -20.58
C ASP A 99 6.01 15.75 -19.73
N ALA A 100 6.29 15.66 -18.42
CA ALA A 100 6.14 16.78 -17.49
C ALA A 100 7.33 17.75 -17.52
N GLY A 101 8.52 17.29 -17.92
CA GLY A 101 9.72 18.11 -18.06
C GLY A 101 9.97 19.02 -16.83
N PRO A 102 10.04 20.35 -16.99
CA PRO A 102 10.26 21.28 -15.87
C PRO A 102 9.21 21.20 -14.74
N GLN A 103 8.01 20.68 -15.02
CA GLN A 103 6.89 20.64 -14.09
C GLN A 103 6.96 19.47 -13.09
N VAL A 104 7.85 18.49 -13.31
CA VAL A 104 8.03 17.27 -12.48
C VAL A 104 8.07 17.60 -10.97
N LYS A 105 8.96 18.52 -10.54
CA LYS A 105 9.12 18.86 -9.11
C LYS A 105 7.87 19.51 -8.52
N ALA A 106 7.23 20.40 -9.28
CA ALA A 106 6.02 21.08 -8.82
C ALA A 106 4.82 20.12 -8.69
N ASN A 107 4.68 19.16 -9.62
CA ASN A 107 3.67 18.12 -9.55
C ASN A 107 3.90 17.19 -8.36
N ALA A 108 5.16 16.75 -8.15
CA ALA A 108 5.57 15.94 -7.01
C ALA A 108 5.25 16.62 -5.67
N MET A 109 5.63 17.90 -5.52
CA MET A 109 5.34 18.67 -4.32
C MET A 109 3.84 18.84 -4.07
N LYS A 110 3.06 19.14 -5.13
CA LYS A 110 1.61 19.29 -5.02
C LYS A 110 0.95 18.00 -4.55
N SER A 111 1.32 16.87 -5.15
CA SER A 111 0.81 15.54 -4.79
C SER A 111 1.15 15.18 -3.34
N PHE A 112 2.42 15.33 -2.95
CA PHE A 112 2.86 15.03 -1.59
C PHE A 112 2.21 15.93 -0.53
N ARG A 113 2.10 17.24 -0.77
CA ARG A 113 1.45 18.18 0.16
C ARG A 113 -0.03 17.86 0.35
N ALA A 114 -0.73 17.52 -0.72
CA ALA A 114 -2.14 17.11 -0.64
C ALA A 114 -2.28 15.86 0.24
N MET A 115 -1.50 14.81 -0.06
CA MET A 115 -1.50 13.57 0.74
C MET A 115 -1.16 13.83 2.21
N ALA A 116 -0.08 14.58 2.48
CA ALA A 116 0.37 14.88 3.84
C ALA A 116 -0.67 15.67 4.64
N LYS A 117 -1.34 16.63 3.99
CA LYS A 117 -2.42 17.42 4.58
C LYS A 117 -3.61 16.54 4.96
N THR A 118 -4.05 15.67 4.06
CA THR A 118 -5.15 14.74 4.30
C THR A 118 -4.81 13.78 5.44
N VAL A 119 -3.62 13.16 5.42
CA VAL A 119 -3.16 12.27 6.50
C VAL A 119 -3.20 12.98 7.85
N ARG A 120 -2.65 14.20 7.93
CA ARG A 120 -2.57 14.98 9.18
C ARG A 120 -3.94 15.23 9.81
N ILE A 121 -4.92 15.60 8.99
CA ILE A 121 -6.26 15.97 9.45
C ILE A 121 -7.09 14.73 9.74
N VAL A 122 -7.16 13.78 8.79
CA VAL A 122 -8.00 12.58 8.94
C VAL A 122 -7.54 11.73 10.13
N SER A 123 -6.24 11.65 10.45
CA SER A 123 -5.78 10.93 11.64
C SER A 123 -6.24 11.60 12.96
N ARG A 124 -6.24 12.94 13.00
CA ARG A 124 -6.66 13.74 14.16
C ARG A 124 -8.15 13.73 14.39
N LEU A 125 -8.94 13.45 13.37
CA LEU A 125 -10.39 13.25 13.52
C LEU A 125 -10.75 11.89 14.15
N GLN A 126 -9.77 11.03 14.42
CA GLN A 126 -10.01 9.65 14.86
C GLN A 126 -9.33 9.25 16.16
N LEU A 127 -8.26 9.95 16.55
CA LEU A 127 -7.47 9.62 17.73
C LEU A 127 -7.17 10.87 18.58
N PRO A 128 -7.10 10.72 19.92
CA PRO A 128 -6.55 11.74 20.79
C PRO A 128 -5.04 11.89 20.57
N GLN A 129 -4.47 13.01 21.02
CA GLN A 129 -3.06 13.35 20.79
C GLN A 129 -2.10 12.29 21.35
N GLN A 130 -2.42 11.68 22.49
CA GLN A 130 -1.61 10.62 23.09
C GLN A 130 -1.41 9.42 22.16
N GLU A 131 -2.48 8.95 21.50
CA GLU A 131 -2.38 7.83 20.55
C GLU A 131 -1.65 8.26 19.26
N ILE A 132 -1.84 9.51 18.81
CA ILE A 132 -1.08 10.04 17.67
C ILE A 132 0.43 10.04 17.97
N ASP A 133 0.83 10.45 19.16
CA ASP A 133 2.24 10.47 19.57
C ASP A 133 2.81 9.05 19.68
N ARG A 134 2.00 8.05 20.04
CA ARG A 134 2.40 6.64 20.03
C ARG A 134 2.65 6.13 18.60
N LEU A 135 1.82 6.53 17.64
CA LEU A 135 1.93 6.13 16.22
C LEU A 135 2.94 6.96 15.42
N GLN A 136 3.20 8.20 15.84
CA GLN A 136 4.12 9.15 15.22
C GLN A 136 4.93 9.86 16.31
N PRO A 137 5.93 9.18 16.91
CA PRO A 137 6.70 9.75 18.01
C PRO A 137 7.27 11.14 17.66
N PRO A 138 7.03 12.16 18.51
CA PRO A 138 7.56 13.49 18.26
C PRO A 138 9.09 13.48 18.30
N LYS A 139 9.71 14.50 17.70
CA LYS A 139 11.17 14.66 17.77
C LYS A 139 11.62 14.75 19.23
N GLY A 140 12.61 13.94 19.60
CA GLY A 140 13.13 13.88 20.97
C GLY A 140 12.34 12.94 21.89
N ALA A 141 11.32 12.22 21.39
CA ALA A 141 10.73 11.11 22.12
C ALA A 141 11.82 10.09 22.53
N GLN A 142 11.62 9.46 23.68
CA GLN A 142 12.55 8.47 24.21
C GLN A 142 12.72 7.35 23.19
N ARG A 143 13.97 7.08 22.81
CA ARG A 143 14.30 5.92 21.96
C ARG A 143 14.37 4.66 22.83
N VAL A 144 13.82 3.58 22.33
CA VAL A 144 14.12 2.24 22.85
C VAL A 144 15.51 1.85 22.33
N GLU A 145 16.42 1.50 23.22
CA GLU A 145 17.76 1.06 22.83
C GLU A 145 17.70 -0.35 22.24
N ARG A 146 18.14 -0.50 20.99
CA ARG A 146 18.22 -1.80 20.26
C ARG A 146 16.96 -2.68 20.43
N PRO A 147 15.79 -2.18 20.00
CA PRO A 147 14.54 -2.92 20.14
C PRO A 147 14.55 -4.20 19.30
N ASP A 148 13.62 -5.11 19.57
CA ASP A 148 13.40 -6.27 18.72
C ASP A 148 12.95 -5.83 17.31
N VAL A 149 12.11 -4.79 17.23
CA VAL A 149 11.48 -4.35 15.97
C VAL A 149 11.68 -2.85 15.71
N ALA A 150 12.22 -2.50 14.55
CA ALA A 150 12.04 -1.17 13.95
C ALA A 150 10.79 -1.19 13.08
N LEU A 151 9.66 -0.68 13.59
CA LEU A 151 8.38 -0.72 12.89
C LEU A 151 8.21 0.52 12.01
N TYR A 152 8.45 0.35 10.72
CA TYR A 152 8.11 1.32 9.70
C TYR A 152 6.63 1.23 9.29
N THR A 153 5.84 2.22 9.67
CA THR A 153 4.39 2.23 9.40
C THR A 153 4.03 2.81 8.03
N GLY A 154 4.89 3.66 7.46
CA GLY A 154 4.55 4.49 6.31
C GLY A 154 3.69 5.71 6.68
N CYS A 155 3.23 6.45 5.66
CA CYS A 155 2.47 7.69 5.87
C CYS A 155 0.96 7.53 5.72
N ASN A 156 0.49 6.70 4.79
CA ASN A 156 -0.91 6.72 4.35
C ASN A 156 -1.87 5.83 5.17
N ILE A 157 -1.34 4.89 5.95
CA ILE A 157 -2.13 4.07 6.89
C ILE A 157 -2.68 4.92 8.05
N HIS A 158 -2.05 6.04 8.40
CA HIS A 158 -2.49 6.91 9.49
C HIS A 158 -3.92 7.48 9.31
N LYS A 159 -4.51 7.34 8.12
CA LYS A 159 -5.94 7.62 7.86
C LYS A 159 -6.89 6.55 8.39
N THR A 160 -6.40 5.37 8.74
CA THR A 160 -7.12 4.24 9.36
C THR A 160 -6.30 3.76 10.55
N PRO A 161 -6.18 4.60 11.59
CA PRO A 161 -5.18 4.41 12.63
C PRO A 161 -5.48 3.23 13.56
N HIS A 162 -6.73 2.75 13.66
CA HIS A 162 -7.08 1.56 14.45
C HIS A 162 -6.24 0.33 14.05
N ILE A 163 -5.91 0.21 12.76
CA ILE A 163 -5.03 -0.86 12.26
C ILE A 163 -3.64 -0.75 12.88
N LEU A 164 -3.07 0.46 12.97
CA LEU A 164 -1.76 0.67 13.59
C LEU A 164 -1.80 0.46 15.10
N VAL A 165 -2.85 0.93 15.77
CA VAL A 165 -3.04 0.70 17.21
C VAL A 165 -3.00 -0.80 17.49
N LEU A 166 -3.77 -1.59 16.74
CA LEU A 166 -3.77 -3.06 16.85
C LEU A 166 -2.41 -3.67 16.52
N CYS A 167 -1.65 -3.12 15.56
CA CYS A 167 -0.29 -3.60 15.29
C CYS A 167 0.63 -3.40 16.50
N LEU A 168 0.58 -2.23 17.15
CA LEU A 168 1.39 -1.96 18.33
C LEU A 168 0.94 -2.81 19.52
N ASP A 169 -0.35 -2.90 19.77
CA ASP A 169 -0.91 -3.70 20.86
C ASP A 169 -0.57 -5.19 20.70
N VAL A 170 -0.56 -5.72 19.47
CA VAL A 170 -0.12 -7.10 19.18
C VAL A 170 1.37 -7.27 19.50
N LEU A 171 2.24 -6.32 19.10
CA LEU A 171 3.67 -6.37 19.41
C LEU A 171 3.91 -6.34 20.93
N GLU A 172 3.20 -5.48 21.67
CA GLU A 172 3.28 -5.41 23.13
C GLU A 172 2.79 -6.69 23.79
N ARG A 173 1.69 -7.25 23.29
CA ARG A 173 1.08 -8.47 23.83
C ARG A 173 2.02 -9.67 23.73
N ILE A 174 2.76 -9.81 22.63
CA ILE A 174 3.77 -10.86 22.46
C ILE A 174 5.12 -10.52 23.13
N GLY A 175 5.22 -9.38 23.81
CA GLY A 175 6.41 -8.92 24.51
C GLY A 175 7.56 -8.50 23.59
N ALA A 176 7.28 -8.06 22.36
CA ALA A 176 8.29 -7.52 21.46
C ALA A 176 8.53 -6.04 21.76
N SER A 177 9.78 -5.68 22.07
CA SER A 177 10.18 -4.26 22.15
C SER A 177 10.23 -3.67 20.74
N TYR A 178 9.76 -2.43 20.57
CA TYR A 178 9.70 -1.80 19.26
C TYR A 178 10.01 -0.31 19.29
N GLN A 179 10.46 0.20 18.15
CA GLN A 179 10.56 1.63 17.88
C GLN A 179 9.79 1.95 16.60
N VAL A 180 8.85 2.88 16.68
CA VAL A 180 8.04 3.30 15.52
C VAL A 180 8.79 4.33 14.70
N ILE A 181 8.78 4.13 13.37
CA ILE A 181 9.17 5.11 12.36
C ILE A 181 8.01 5.26 11.39
N GLY A 182 7.55 6.48 11.12
CA GLY A 182 6.34 6.63 10.32
C GLY A 182 5.89 8.06 10.10
N GLY A 183 4.70 8.18 9.52
CA GLY A 183 4.12 9.48 9.20
C GLY A 183 4.78 10.13 7.99
N THR A 184 4.48 11.40 7.78
CA THR A 184 4.89 12.14 6.57
C THR A 184 6.37 12.52 6.59
N SER A 185 7.03 12.51 7.75
CA SER A 185 8.48 12.73 7.93
C SER A 185 9.34 11.55 7.47
N ALA A 186 8.77 10.35 7.37
CA ALA A 186 9.43 9.12 6.94
C ALA A 186 8.84 8.58 5.63
N CYS A 187 8.76 9.44 4.60
CA CYS A 187 8.18 9.06 3.31
C CYS A 187 9.13 8.18 2.50
N CYS A 188 8.64 7.04 1.99
CA CYS A 188 9.38 6.15 1.07
C CYS A 188 9.72 6.75 -0.31
N GLY A 189 9.24 7.97 -0.64
CA GLY A 189 9.49 8.64 -1.92
C GLY A 189 8.53 8.28 -3.07
N ILE A 190 7.55 7.40 -2.86
CA ILE A 190 6.67 6.90 -3.95
C ILE A 190 5.88 8.00 -4.67
N ASN A 191 5.42 9.05 -3.98
CA ASN A 191 4.63 10.12 -4.60
C ASN A 191 5.47 10.97 -5.56
N GLN A 192 6.72 11.21 -5.19
CA GLN A 192 7.72 11.89 -6.00
C GLN A 192 8.09 11.03 -7.20
N PHE A 193 8.36 9.74 -6.97
CA PHE A 193 8.66 8.78 -8.03
C PHE A 193 7.55 8.74 -9.08
N ARG A 194 6.29 8.57 -8.68
CA ARG A 194 5.14 8.57 -9.59
C ARG A 194 4.95 9.86 -10.38
N SER A 195 5.53 10.96 -9.91
CA SER A 195 5.49 12.25 -10.59
C SER A 195 6.70 12.48 -11.52
N GLY A 196 7.60 11.49 -11.66
CA GLY A 196 8.85 11.59 -12.43
C GLY A 196 10.03 12.18 -11.64
N ASP A 197 9.86 12.55 -10.37
CA ASP A 197 10.89 13.24 -9.57
C ASP A 197 11.79 12.22 -8.84
N GLY A 198 12.86 11.81 -9.53
CA GLY A 198 13.83 10.84 -9.01
C GLY A 198 14.68 11.41 -7.87
N GLU A 199 15.04 12.69 -7.95
CA GLU A 199 15.89 13.36 -6.96
C GLU A 199 15.19 13.43 -5.60
N THR A 200 13.96 13.94 -5.55
CA THR A 200 13.21 14.05 -4.30
C THR A 200 12.75 12.67 -3.81
N SER A 201 12.44 11.75 -4.73
CA SER A 201 12.15 10.34 -4.38
C SER A 201 13.34 9.70 -3.65
N GLY A 202 14.54 9.79 -4.23
CA GLY A 202 15.76 9.26 -3.62
C GLY A 202 16.05 9.89 -2.27
N ARG A 203 16.00 11.22 -2.18
CA ARG A 203 16.24 11.93 -0.92
C ARG A 203 15.30 11.47 0.19
N ALA A 204 14.01 11.36 -0.09
CA ALA A 204 13.02 10.92 0.89
C ALA A 204 13.21 9.45 1.28
N GLY A 205 13.34 8.57 0.29
CA GLY A 205 13.51 7.12 0.50
C GLY A 205 14.79 6.80 1.26
N LEU A 206 15.93 7.34 0.83
CA LEU A 206 17.24 7.13 1.48
C LEU A 206 17.30 7.73 2.89
N SER A 207 16.68 8.89 3.12
CA SER A 207 16.58 9.47 4.46
C SER A 207 15.75 8.58 5.40
N THR A 208 14.66 8.00 4.89
CA THR A 208 13.84 7.06 5.65
C THR A 208 14.58 5.76 5.93
N LEU A 209 15.32 5.25 4.95
CA LEU A 209 16.18 4.07 5.11
C LEU A 209 17.19 4.27 6.23
N ALA A 210 17.89 5.41 6.21
CA ALA A 210 18.84 5.77 7.25
C ALA A 210 18.17 5.84 8.62
N GLN A 211 16.99 6.47 8.75
CA GLN A 211 16.24 6.51 10.01
C GLN A 211 15.92 5.12 10.56
N ILE A 212 15.59 4.16 9.69
CA ILE A 212 15.29 2.78 10.09
C ILE A 212 16.56 2.05 10.53
N GLN A 213 17.67 2.21 9.78
CA GLN A 213 18.97 1.62 10.12
C GLN A 213 19.51 2.14 11.46
N ASP A 214 19.33 3.44 11.72
CA ASP A 214 19.80 4.16 12.91
C ASP A 214 19.15 3.69 14.22
N ILE A 215 18.09 2.87 14.14
CA ILE A 215 17.45 2.24 15.30
C ILE A 215 18.25 1.02 15.80
N GLU A 216 19.04 0.39 14.94
CA GLU A 216 19.77 -0.85 15.26
C GLU A 216 18.88 -1.97 15.83
N ALA A 217 17.65 -2.08 15.33
CA ALA A 217 16.73 -3.15 15.75
C ALA A 217 17.16 -4.53 15.23
N LYS A 218 16.75 -5.60 15.92
CA LYS A 218 16.99 -6.98 15.46
C LYS A 218 16.31 -7.25 14.11
N THR A 219 15.09 -6.76 13.95
CA THR A 219 14.30 -6.90 12.71
C THR A 219 13.72 -5.57 12.28
N GLN A 220 13.78 -5.28 10.99
CA GLN A 220 13.23 -4.07 10.38
C GLN A 220 11.96 -4.44 9.65
N VAL A 221 10.83 -3.91 10.13
CA VAL A 221 9.51 -4.37 9.71
C VAL A 221 8.75 -3.23 9.05
N SER A 222 8.18 -3.48 7.88
CA SER A 222 7.35 -2.53 7.14
C SER A 222 5.89 -2.98 7.15
N TRP A 223 5.00 -2.08 7.51
CA TRP A 223 3.56 -2.36 7.43
C TRP A 223 2.97 -2.00 6.06
N CYS A 224 3.40 -0.88 5.48
CA CYS A 224 2.74 -0.31 4.31
C CYS A 224 3.12 -1.02 2.99
N PRO A 225 2.17 -1.62 2.26
CA PRO A 225 2.47 -2.42 1.06
C PRO A 225 3.05 -1.58 -0.08
N SER A 226 2.56 -0.35 -0.28
CA SER A 226 3.11 0.54 -1.32
C SER A 226 4.53 1.00 -0.98
N CYS A 227 4.83 1.14 0.31
CA CYS A 227 6.19 1.47 0.72
C CYS A 227 7.13 0.27 0.57
N GLN A 228 6.68 -0.94 0.90
CA GLN A 228 7.42 -2.17 0.65
C GLN A 228 7.82 -2.28 -0.83
N SER A 229 6.85 -2.20 -1.75
CA SER A 229 7.11 -2.22 -3.20
C SER A 229 8.00 -1.05 -3.66
N GLN A 230 7.92 0.13 -3.04
CA GLN A 230 8.82 1.23 -3.35
C GLN A 230 10.25 0.97 -2.87
N PHE A 231 10.43 0.40 -1.68
CA PHE A 231 11.74 0.07 -1.15
C PHE A 231 12.38 -1.08 -1.93
N ASP A 232 11.67 -2.19 -2.09
CA ASP A 232 12.20 -3.41 -2.71
C ASP A 232 12.55 -3.21 -4.18
N GLU A 233 11.77 -2.43 -4.92
CA GLU A 233 11.97 -2.28 -6.37
C GLU A 233 12.77 -1.04 -6.73
N ILE A 234 12.67 0.06 -5.97
CA ILE A 234 13.25 1.35 -6.39
C ILE A 234 14.33 1.85 -5.44
N ILE A 235 14.07 1.95 -4.14
CA ILE A 235 15.02 2.62 -3.24
C ILE A 235 16.21 1.72 -2.91
N ILE A 236 15.96 0.49 -2.45
CA ILE A 236 17.01 -0.42 -1.96
C ILE A 236 17.92 -0.87 -3.10
N PRO A 237 17.45 -1.39 -4.25
CA PRO A 237 18.36 -1.84 -5.31
C PRO A 237 19.30 -0.73 -5.79
N ASN A 238 18.79 0.50 -5.92
CA ASN A 238 19.59 1.66 -6.32
C ASN A 238 20.53 2.13 -5.21
N TYR A 239 20.13 2.06 -3.93
CA TYR A 239 21.03 2.29 -2.80
C TYR A 239 22.18 1.28 -2.75
N GLN A 240 21.87 0.00 -2.92
CA GLN A 240 22.86 -1.08 -2.96
C GLN A 240 23.86 -0.85 -4.11
N LYS A 241 23.39 -0.39 -5.26
CA LYS A 241 24.25 0.00 -6.39
C LYS A 241 25.13 1.22 -6.06
N MET A 242 24.62 2.21 -5.32
CA MET A 242 25.38 3.39 -4.89
C MET A 242 26.46 3.07 -3.85
N LYS A 243 26.20 2.12 -2.92
CA LYS A 243 27.05 1.84 -1.76
C LYS A 243 27.85 0.54 -1.86
N ASN A 244 27.55 -0.31 -2.84
CA ASN A 244 28.08 -1.68 -2.95
C ASN A 244 27.86 -2.50 -1.66
N ASP A 245 26.71 -2.27 -1.01
CA ASP A 245 26.27 -2.97 0.21
C ASP A 245 24.97 -3.70 -0.12
N ARG A 246 24.84 -4.98 0.26
CA ARG A 246 23.68 -5.83 -0.03
C ARG A 246 22.90 -6.26 1.21
N THR A 247 23.19 -5.68 2.37
CA THR A 247 22.76 -6.25 3.66
C THR A 247 21.40 -5.78 4.15
N PHE A 248 20.84 -4.72 3.54
CA PHE A 248 19.61 -4.11 4.02
C PHE A 248 18.35 -4.69 3.35
N GLY A 249 17.34 -5.01 4.14
CA GLY A 249 16.00 -5.40 3.70
C GLY A 249 14.92 -5.06 4.74
N LEU A 250 13.69 -4.78 4.29
CA LEU A 250 12.53 -4.66 5.18
C LEU A 250 11.66 -5.91 5.04
N GLN A 251 11.29 -6.47 6.17
CA GLN A 251 10.32 -7.56 6.23
C GLN A 251 8.88 -7.02 6.29
N PRO A 252 7.93 -7.54 5.51
CA PRO A 252 6.53 -7.19 5.69
C PRO A 252 5.98 -7.60 7.06
N PHE A 253 5.15 -6.74 7.68
CA PHE A 253 4.64 -6.94 9.03
C PHE A 253 3.95 -8.28 9.27
N TYR A 254 3.12 -8.74 8.33
CA TYR A 254 2.45 -10.03 8.48
C TYR A 254 3.43 -11.21 8.39
N GLU A 255 4.50 -11.12 7.60
CA GLU A 255 5.54 -12.16 7.55
C GLU A 255 6.30 -12.22 8.88
N TYR A 256 6.58 -11.07 9.50
CA TYR A 256 7.14 -11.03 10.87
C TYR A 256 6.21 -11.70 11.89
N LEU A 257 4.89 -11.47 11.80
CA LEU A 257 3.92 -12.13 12.68
C LEU A 257 3.84 -13.64 12.41
N GLU A 258 3.92 -14.07 11.14
CA GLU A 258 3.97 -15.49 10.75
C GLU A 258 5.21 -16.18 11.34
N GLU A 259 6.39 -15.57 11.25
CA GLU A 259 7.62 -16.11 11.84
C GLU A 259 7.58 -16.17 13.37
N ASN A 260 6.79 -15.29 14.00
CA ASN A 260 6.59 -15.27 15.44
C ASN A 260 5.27 -15.96 15.87
N LEU A 261 4.64 -16.76 15.02
CA LEU A 261 3.31 -17.33 15.28
C LEU A 261 3.25 -18.13 16.58
N ASP A 262 4.32 -18.82 16.96
CA ASP A 262 4.41 -19.55 18.24
C ASP A 262 4.35 -18.63 19.47
N ARG A 263 4.80 -17.37 19.34
CA ARG A 263 4.64 -16.34 20.37
C ARG A 263 3.24 -15.75 20.36
N LEU A 264 2.54 -15.73 19.22
CA LEU A 264 1.15 -15.27 19.13
C LEU A 264 0.16 -16.29 19.72
N ARG A 265 0.32 -17.58 19.43
CA ARG A 265 -0.63 -18.66 19.80
C ARG A 265 -1.09 -18.64 21.27
N PRO A 266 -0.20 -18.49 22.28
CA PRO A 266 -0.61 -18.43 23.69
C PRO A 266 -1.55 -17.25 24.01
N HIS A 267 -1.55 -16.22 23.17
CA HIS A 267 -2.38 -15.04 23.35
C HIS A 267 -3.72 -15.12 22.61
N PHE A 268 -3.97 -16.12 21.76
CA PHE A 268 -5.29 -16.35 21.14
C PHE A 268 -6.29 -16.93 22.16
N THR A 269 -6.57 -16.16 23.20
CA THR A 269 -7.37 -16.57 24.36
C THR A 269 -8.87 -16.37 24.15
N GLN A 270 -9.25 -15.59 23.13
CA GLN A 270 -10.63 -15.38 22.72
C GLN A 270 -10.90 -16.14 21.44
N ARG A 271 -11.94 -16.97 21.46
CA ARG A 271 -12.43 -17.65 20.27
C ARG A 271 -13.18 -16.64 19.38
N VAL A 272 -12.88 -16.63 18.09
CA VAL A 272 -13.46 -15.70 17.11
C VAL A 272 -14.30 -16.47 16.11
N GLU A 273 -15.59 -16.63 16.39
CA GLU A 273 -16.52 -17.41 15.54
C GLU A 273 -16.86 -16.63 14.26
N LYS A 274 -15.98 -16.72 13.25
CA LYS A 274 -16.13 -16.05 11.96
C LYS A 274 -15.76 -16.99 10.84
N THR A 275 -16.62 -17.07 9.82
CA THR A 275 -16.28 -17.64 8.52
C THR A 275 -15.79 -16.51 7.63
N VAL A 276 -14.50 -16.53 7.28
CA VAL A 276 -13.76 -15.39 6.74
C VAL A 276 -13.31 -15.67 5.32
N ALA A 277 -13.67 -14.78 4.40
CA ALA A 277 -12.98 -14.63 3.12
C ALA A 277 -12.03 -13.43 3.17
N LEU A 278 -10.93 -13.48 2.41
CA LEU A 278 -9.98 -12.38 2.30
C LEU A 278 -10.24 -11.53 1.05
N ASN A 279 -10.20 -10.20 1.20
CA ASN A 279 -9.98 -9.31 0.06
C ASN A 279 -8.49 -9.32 -0.29
N GLU A 280 -8.12 -10.23 -1.18
CA GLU A 280 -6.73 -10.49 -1.54
C GLU A 280 -6.22 -9.61 -2.68
N ARG A 281 -4.95 -9.22 -2.55
CA ARG A 281 -4.23 -8.43 -3.54
C ARG A 281 -2.83 -9.06 -3.72
N PRO A 282 -2.47 -9.55 -4.91
CA PRO A 282 -1.29 -10.41 -5.10
C PRO A 282 0.05 -9.66 -5.07
N GLY A 283 0.03 -8.32 -4.95
CA GLY A 283 1.24 -7.50 -5.05
C GLY A 283 2.34 -7.81 -4.03
N LEU A 284 2.02 -8.48 -2.92
CA LEU A 284 3.01 -9.00 -1.95
C LEU A 284 2.60 -10.42 -1.54
N ARG A 285 3.02 -11.42 -2.32
CA ARG A 285 2.56 -12.82 -2.17
C ARG A 285 2.83 -13.41 -0.78
N GLY A 286 3.97 -13.09 -0.18
CA GLY A 286 4.33 -13.56 1.16
C GLY A 286 3.37 -13.04 2.24
N VAL A 287 2.83 -11.83 2.08
CA VAL A 287 1.83 -11.25 3.00
C VAL A 287 0.52 -12.02 2.97
N THR A 288 -0.02 -12.36 1.80
CA THR A 288 -1.29 -13.12 1.72
C THR A 288 -1.14 -14.51 2.35
N ARG A 289 -0.02 -15.19 2.10
CA ARG A 289 0.31 -16.47 2.77
C ARG A 289 0.36 -16.30 4.28
N ALA A 290 1.13 -15.33 4.76
CA ALA A 290 1.30 -15.07 6.18
C ALA A 290 -0.03 -14.79 6.89
N VAL A 291 -0.88 -13.96 6.29
CA VAL A 291 -2.22 -13.68 6.80
C VAL A 291 -3.08 -14.95 6.91
N LYS A 292 -3.12 -15.79 5.88
CA LYS A 292 -3.86 -17.06 5.92
C LYS A 292 -3.36 -17.97 7.05
N ASN A 293 -2.05 -18.09 7.21
CA ASN A 293 -1.45 -18.92 8.26
C ASN A 293 -1.73 -18.40 9.67
N ILE A 294 -1.70 -17.08 9.87
CA ILE A 294 -2.07 -16.46 11.15
C ILE A 294 -3.55 -16.70 11.46
N LEU A 295 -4.44 -16.44 10.50
CA LEU A 295 -5.88 -16.62 10.70
C LEU A 295 -6.27 -18.08 10.94
N ALA A 296 -5.66 -19.03 10.23
CA ALA A 296 -5.87 -20.46 10.45
C ALA A 296 -5.43 -20.94 11.85
N ALA A 297 -4.58 -20.18 12.54
CA ALA A 297 -4.14 -20.48 13.90
C ALA A 297 -5.10 -19.95 14.99
N ILE A 298 -6.04 -19.07 14.65
CA ILE A 298 -6.98 -18.47 15.59
C ILE A 298 -8.18 -19.41 15.82
N PRO A 299 -8.47 -19.83 17.06
CA PRO A 299 -9.62 -20.66 17.35
C PRO A 299 -10.94 -19.98 16.91
N GLY A 300 -11.78 -20.70 16.16
CA GLY A 300 -13.09 -20.25 15.71
C GLY A 300 -13.10 -19.58 14.33
N VAL A 301 -11.94 -19.22 13.79
CA VAL A 301 -11.84 -18.67 12.43
C VAL A 301 -11.84 -19.80 11.42
N GLU A 302 -12.78 -19.76 10.48
CA GLU A 302 -12.85 -20.65 9.34
C GLU A 302 -12.54 -19.87 8.07
N LEU A 303 -11.44 -20.20 7.37
CA LEU A 303 -11.08 -19.52 6.13
C LEU A 303 -11.80 -20.14 4.92
N VAL A 304 -12.36 -19.28 4.08
CA VAL A 304 -13.01 -19.65 2.82
C VAL A 304 -12.30 -18.99 1.65
N GLU A 305 -11.87 -19.80 0.69
CA GLU A 305 -11.29 -19.32 -0.55
C GLU A 305 -12.40 -18.88 -1.51
N LEU A 306 -12.25 -17.70 -2.11
CA LEU A 306 -13.16 -17.22 -3.15
C LEU A 306 -12.49 -17.38 -4.52
N ASP A 307 -13.14 -18.11 -5.42
CA ASP A 307 -12.71 -18.26 -6.81
C ASP A 307 -13.05 -17.00 -7.62
N VAL A 308 -12.24 -15.96 -7.45
CA VAL A 308 -12.39 -14.66 -8.13
C VAL A 308 -11.02 -14.12 -8.54
N PRO A 309 -10.95 -13.28 -9.60
CA PRO A 309 -9.70 -12.71 -10.05
C PRO A 309 -8.96 -11.95 -8.94
N ARG A 310 -7.64 -12.14 -8.85
CA ARG A 310 -6.78 -11.42 -7.90
C ARG A 310 -5.92 -10.42 -8.65
N VAL A 311 -6.14 -9.13 -8.42
CA VAL A 311 -5.43 -8.05 -9.12
C VAL A 311 -5.06 -6.91 -8.19
N GLY A 312 -4.05 -6.15 -8.58
CA GLY A 312 -3.60 -4.97 -7.83
C GLY A 312 -2.69 -5.25 -6.63
N LEU A 313 -1.98 -4.21 -6.19
CA LEU A 313 -1.33 -4.19 -4.87
C LEU A 313 -2.34 -3.83 -3.77
N MET A 314 -3.25 -2.90 -4.07
CA MET A 314 -4.36 -2.47 -3.23
C MET A 314 -5.52 -2.01 -4.12
N SER A 315 -6.76 -1.98 -3.61
CA SER A 315 -7.94 -1.62 -4.42
C SER A 315 -7.86 -0.24 -5.09
N ASN A 316 -7.17 0.73 -4.49
CA ASN A 316 -6.98 2.05 -5.09
C ASN A 316 -6.02 2.08 -6.29
N TYR A 317 -5.27 1.00 -6.56
CA TYR A 317 -4.46 0.85 -7.76
C TYR A 317 -5.30 0.51 -9.00
N LEU A 318 -6.53 0.05 -8.80
CA LEU A 318 -7.49 -0.25 -9.88
C LEU A 318 -8.33 0.97 -10.27
N THR A 319 -8.21 2.09 -9.56
CA THR A 319 -8.97 3.32 -9.85
C THR A 319 -8.64 3.90 -11.24
N VAL A 320 -7.53 3.48 -11.85
CA VAL A 320 -7.19 3.81 -13.25
C VAL A 320 -8.17 3.16 -14.25
N THR A 321 -8.83 2.06 -13.87
CA THR A 321 -9.86 1.33 -14.63
C THR A 321 -11.13 1.21 -13.77
N PRO A 322 -11.91 2.30 -13.65
CA PRO A 322 -13.00 2.37 -12.68
C PRO A 322 -14.07 1.30 -12.93
N ARG A 323 -14.39 0.98 -14.19
CA ARG A 323 -15.39 -0.02 -14.53
C ARG A 323 -14.93 -1.42 -14.11
N PHE A 324 -13.74 -1.82 -14.53
CA PHE A 324 -13.14 -3.09 -14.08
C PHE A 324 -13.05 -3.21 -12.55
N LYS A 325 -12.71 -2.12 -11.85
CA LYS A 325 -12.66 -2.09 -10.38
C LYS A 325 -14.02 -2.36 -9.75
N ASP A 326 -15.08 -1.72 -10.27
CA ASP A 326 -16.44 -1.93 -9.78
C ASP A 326 -16.93 -3.35 -10.09
N GLU A 327 -16.72 -3.84 -11.32
CA GLU A 327 -17.06 -5.21 -11.72
C GLU A 327 -16.37 -6.25 -10.83
N LEU A 328 -15.07 -6.08 -10.57
CA LEU A 328 -14.32 -6.96 -9.67
C LEU A 328 -14.90 -6.96 -8.25
N ARG A 329 -15.24 -5.79 -7.70
CA ARG A 329 -15.86 -5.68 -6.38
C ARG A 329 -17.18 -6.44 -6.34
N GLU A 330 -18.03 -6.28 -7.34
CA GLU A 330 -19.33 -6.98 -7.39
C GLU A 330 -19.16 -8.50 -7.52
N ILE A 331 -18.15 -8.96 -8.26
CA ILE A 331 -17.78 -10.38 -8.34
C ILE A 331 -17.31 -10.89 -6.97
N GLU A 332 -16.40 -10.16 -6.30
CA GLU A 332 -15.88 -10.49 -4.97
C GLU A 332 -17.03 -10.57 -3.94
N PHE A 333 -17.93 -9.60 -3.92
CA PHE A 333 -19.05 -9.57 -2.98
C PHE A 333 -20.08 -10.65 -3.25
N ARG A 334 -20.39 -10.93 -4.52
CA ARG A 334 -21.29 -12.02 -4.87
C ARG A 334 -20.73 -13.37 -4.46
N ALA A 335 -19.43 -13.61 -4.72
CA ALA A 335 -18.76 -14.85 -4.33
C ALA A 335 -18.75 -15.01 -2.79
N ALA A 336 -18.44 -13.94 -2.05
CA ALA A 336 -18.47 -13.95 -0.59
C ALA A 336 -19.88 -14.29 -0.05
N ALA A 337 -20.93 -13.66 -0.59
CA ALA A 337 -22.31 -13.92 -0.19
C ALA A 337 -22.74 -15.37 -0.50
N GLN A 338 -22.39 -15.88 -1.69
CA GLN A 338 -22.69 -17.27 -2.08
C GLN A 338 -21.96 -18.30 -1.23
N ALA A 339 -20.73 -17.98 -0.81
CA ALA A 339 -19.95 -18.80 0.10
C ALA A 339 -20.45 -18.76 1.55
N GLY A 340 -21.41 -17.89 1.87
CA GLY A 340 -22.01 -17.80 3.21
C GLY A 340 -21.04 -17.28 4.27
N VAL A 341 -20.03 -16.50 3.89
CA VAL A 341 -19.08 -15.94 4.85
C VAL A 341 -19.78 -14.95 5.78
N THR A 342 -19.33 -14.88 7.04
CA THR A 342 -19.77 -13.84 7.97
C THR A 342 -18.97 -12.56 7.78
N THR A 343 -17.77 -12.67 7.20
CA THR A 343 -16.77 -11.61 7.19
C THR A 343 -15.96 -11.62 5.90
N LEU A 344 -15.86 -10.46 5.25
CA LEU A 344 -14.86 -10.18 4.22
C LEU A 344 -13.74 -9.32 4.84
N ALA A 345 -12.61 -9.96 5.16
CA ALA A 345 -11.49 -9.29 5.81
C ALA A 345 -10.54 -8.67 4.78
N THR A 346 -10.32 -7.36 4.88
CA THR A 346 -9.32 -6.65 4.09
C THR A 346 -7.94 -6.81 4.71
N VAL A 347 -6.90 -6.96 3.87
CA VAL A 347 -5.52 -7.07 4.36
C VAL A 347 -4.89 -5.68 4.51
N PHE A 348 -5.06 -4.83 3.50
CA PHE A 348 -4.38 -3.54 3.44
C PHE A 348 -5.31 -2.36 3.68
N HIS A 349 -4.74 -1.30 4.27
CA HIS A 349 -5.47 -0.12 4.72
C HIS A 349 -6.24 0.60 3.60
N ALA A 350 -5.72 0.62 2.36
CA ALA A 350 -6.44 1.25 1.27
C ALA A 350 -7.64 0.39 0.83
N CYS A 351 -7.51 -0.95 0.80
CA CYS A 351 -8.66 -1.83 0.55
C CYS A 351 -9.75 -1.60 1.59
N HIS A 352 -9.37 -1.51 2.88
CA HIS A 352 -10.29 -1.21 3.96
C HIS A 352 -11.08 0.07 3.71
N ARG A 353 -10.39 1.19 3.45
CA ARG A 353 -11.05 2.48 3.18
C ARG A 353 -11.98 2.45 1.98
N GLU A 354 -11.61 1.72 0.92
CA GLU A 354 -12.40 1.63 -0.31
C GLU A 354 -13.64 0.76 -0.12
N LEU A 355 -13.61 -0.23 0.78
CA LEU A 355 -14.64 -1.27 0.86
C LEU A 355 -15.53 -1.18 2.10
N CYS A 356 -15.05 -0.66 3.24
CA CYS A 356 -15.72 -0.80 4.53
C CYS A 356 -17.15 -0.23 4.56
N HIS A 357 -17.44 0.79 3.76
CA HIS A 357 -18.75 1.43 3.69
C HIS A 357 -19.80 0.64 2.90
N PHE A 358 -19.36 -0.33 2.07
CA PHE A 358 -20.27 -1.24 1.39
C PHE A 358 -20.90 -2.26 2.34
N GLU A 359 -20.46 -2.35 3.60
CA GLU A 359 -21.08 -3.20 4.62
C GLU A 359 -22.60 -2.98 4.72
N LYS A 360 -23.09 -1.76 4.49
CA LYS A 360 -24.53 -1.44 4.43
C LYS A 360 -25.29 -2.21 3.33
N ASN A 361 -24.58 -2.72 2.33
CA ASN A 361 -25.13 -3.23 1.08
C ASN A 361 -24.88 -4.75 0.91
N VAL A 362 -24.23 -5.40 1.88
CA VAL A 362 -23.87 -6.82 1.83
C VAL A 362 -24.35 -7.55 3.10
N SER A 363 -24.34 -8.88 3.07
CA SER A 363 -24.83 -9.73 4.17
C SER A 363 -23.75 -10.11 5.19
N PHE A 364 -22.53 -9.59 5.04
CA PHE A 364 -21.36 -9.90 5.84
C PHE A 364 -20.68 -8.61 6.29
N GLU A 365 -19.91 -8.67 7.37
CA GLU A 365 -19.12 -7.52 7.81
C GLU A 365 -17.87 -7.34 6.93
N ILE A 366 -17.41 -6.11 6.80
CA ILE A 366 -16.15 -5.74 6.15
C ILE A 366 -15.25 -5.08 7.19
N ILE A 367 -14.21 -5.80 7.59
CA ILE A 367 -13.22 -5.38 8.61
C ILE A 367 -11.80 -5.56 8.10
N ASN A 368 -10.82 -4.99 8.77
CA ASN A 368 -9.41 -5.31 8.53
C ASN A 368 -9.00 -6.57 9.29
N VAL A 369 -8.07 -7.36 8.72
CA VAL A 369 -7.58 -8.58 9.36
C VAL A 369 -6.96 -8.36 10.73
N MET A 370 -6.38 -7.19 10.99
CA MET A 370 -5.87 -6.85 12.32
C MET A 370 -6.96 -6.82 13.39
N GLU A 371 -8.22 -6.55 13.04
CA GLU A 371 -9.34 -6.59 13.98
C GLU A 371 -9.64 -8.02 14.43
N ILE A 372 -9.51 -9.01 13.52
CA ILE A 372 -9.67 -10.44 13.85
C ILE A 372 -8.52 -10.91 14.76
N ILE A 373 -7.29 -10.55 14.41
CA ILE A 373 -6.09 -10.87 15.22
C ILE A 373 -6.22 -10.23 16.61
N GLY A 374 -6.56 -8.94 16.66
CA GLY A 374 -6.78 -8.20 17.90
C GLY A 374 -7.87 -8.84 18.77
N GLN A 375 -9.05 -9.10 18.20
CA GLN A 375 -10.17 -9.74 18.89
C GLN A 375 -9.74 -11.07 19.51
N SER A 376 -9.02 -11.92 18.76
CA SER A 376 -8.53 -13.21 19.28
C SER A 376 -7.61 -13.07 20.48
N MET A 377 -6.91 -11.93 20.58
CA MET A 377 -5.99 -11.58 21.65
C MET A 377 -6.64 -10.73 22.75
N GLY A 378 -7.96 -10.53 22.71
CA GLY A 378 -8.68 -9.66 23.64
C GLY A 378 -8.26 -8.19 23.55
N LEU A 379 -7.73 -7.77 22.40
CA LEU A 379 -7.35 -6.40 22.07
C LEU A 379 -8.47 -5.77 21.22
N HIS A 380 -8.64 -4.45 21.32
CA HIS A 380 -9.68 -3.73 20.59
C HIS A 380 -9.23 -2.32 20.26
N ALA A 381 -9.52 -1.88 19.03
CA ALA A 381 -9.37 -0.49 18.61
C ALA A 381 -10.56 -0.13 17.71
N ASP A 382 -11.23 0.98 18.02
CA ASP A 382 -12.41 1.41 17.26
C ASP A 382 -12.04 1.84 15.84
N ASP A 383 -12.70 1.24 14.85
CA ASP A 383 -12.62 1.70 13.46
C ASP A 383 -13.49 2.95 13.23
N ILE A 384 -12.99 4.08 13.73
CA ILE A 384 -13.63 5.39 13.57
C ILE A 384 -13.73 5.78 12.09
N TYR A 385 -12.78 5.37 11.24
CA TYR A 385 -12.83 5.67 9.80
C TYR A 385 -14.08 5.09 9.16
N LYS A 386 -14.35 3.79 9.35
CA LYS A 386 -15.56 3.15 8.83
C LYS A 386 -16.81 3.74 9.44
N ARG A 387 -16.83 3.98 10.76
CA ARG A 387 -17.97 4.61 11.45
C ARG A 387 -18.35 5.93 10.78
N ILE A 388 -17.37 6.83 10.59
CA ILE A 388 -17.56 8.11 9.91
C ILE A 388 -17.99 7.90 8.46
N LYS A 389 -17.33 7.01 7.71
CA LYS A 389 -17.62 6.77 6.29
C LYS A 389 -19.03 6.21 6.06
N MET A 390 -19.58 5.49 7.03
CA MET A 390 -20.94 5.00 7.01
C MET A 390 -21.98 6.05 7.46
N MET A 391 -21.60 7.27 7.84
CA MET A 391 -22.58 8.31 8.17
C MET A 391 -23.15 8.97 6.93
N ASP A 392 -24.43 9.32 6.99
CA ASP A 392 -25.08 10.08 5.93
C ASP A 392 -24.88 11.58 6.18
N GLY A 393 -24.12 12.23 5.29
CA GLY A 393 -23.88 13.67 5.32
C GLY A 393 -22.66 14.10 6.13
N VAL A 394 -21.86 14.98 5.55
CA VAL A 394 -20.59 15.45 6.12
C VAL A 394 -20.78 16.22 7.43
N ASP A 395 -21.91 16.88 7.65
CA ASP A 395 -22.14 17.63 8.89
C ASP A 395 -22.30 16.69 10.10
N ARG A 396 -22.87 15.49 9.90
CA ARG A 396 -22.90 14.44 10.93
C ARG A 396 -21.50 13.87 11.19
N MET A 397 -20.72 13.66 10.13
CA MET A 397 -19.33 13.22 10.24
C MET A 397 -18.49 14.18 11.08
N ILE A 398 -18.64 15.49 10.85
CA ILE A 398 -17.93 16.52 11.61
C ILE A 398 -18.44 16.61 13.05
N GLY A 399 -19.75 16.44 13.26
CA GLY A 399 -20.34 16.34 14.60
C GLY A 399 -19.76 15.19 15.42
N GLU A 400 -19.58 14.01 14.83
CA GLU A 400 -18.95 12.85 15.49
C GLU A 400 -17.50 13.14 15.93
N CYS A 401 -16.80 14.02 15.22
CA CYS A 401 -15.40 14.35 15.48
C CYS A 401 -15.22 15.65 16.29
N SER A 402 -16.29 16.26 16.83
CA SER A 402 -16.24 17.61 17.38
C SER A 402 -15.21 17.78 18.50
N ASP A 403 -15.13 16.80 19.40
CA ASP A 403 -14.25 16.86 20.56
C ASP A 403 -12.78 16.81 20.12
N LEU A 404 -12.48 15.97 19.14
CA LEU A 404 -11.13 15.87 18.56
C LEU A 404 -10.77 17.09 17.70
N ILE A 405 -11.72 17.71 17.01
CA ILE A 405 -11.50 18.97 16.30
C ILE A 405 -11.06 20.06 17.29
N VAL A 406 -11.70 20.13 18.46
CA VAL A 406 -11.36 21.07 19.53
C VAL A 406 -10.00 20.72 20.15
N GLU A 407 -9.78 19.46 20.53
CA GLU A 407 -8.52 18.98 21.13
C GLU A 407 -7.30 19.32 20.26
N HIS A 408 -7.41 19.09 18.95
CA HIS A 408 -6.33 19.31 17.99
C HIS A 408 -6.27 20.72 17.41
N ALA A 409 -7.15 21.63 17.86
CA ALA A 409 -7.29 22.99 17.34
C ALA A 409 -7.38 23.03 15.81
N LEU A 410 -8.18 22.13 15.21
CA LEU A 410 -8.39 22.09 13.77
C LEU A 410 -9.41 23.16 13.35
N ASP A 411 -9.20 23.75 12.17
CA ASP A 411 -10.25 24.56 11.52
C ASP A 411 -11.40 23.64 11.07
N PRO A 412 -12.63 23.83 11.57
CA PRO A 412 -13.75 22.95 11.24
C PRO A 412 -14.13 22.93 9.75
N ASN A 413 -13.98 24.05 9.04
CA ASN A 413 -14.26 24.12 7.60
C ASN A 413 -13.18 23.38 6.81
N GLU A 414 -11.91 23.55 7.19
CA GLU A 414 -10.81 22.81 6.58
C GLU A 414 -10.95 21.30 6.82
N ALA A 415 -11.31 20.91 8.05
CA ALA A 415 -11.57 19.51 8.41
C ALA A 415 -12.71 18.93 7.57
N ARG A 416 -13.81 19.68 7.41
CA ARG A 416 -14.96 19.32 6.57
C ARG A 416 -14.57 19.08 5.12
N ASP A 417 -13.87 20.03 4.51
CA ASP A 417 -13.48 19.95 3.10
C ASP A 417 -12.53 18.78 2.84
N ILE A 418 -11.59 18.54 3.75
CA ILE A 418 -10.62 17.46 3.61
C ILE A 418 -11.24 16.10 3.86
N LEU A 419 -12.11 15.98 4.86
CA LEU A 419 -12.84 14.75 5.11
C LEU A 419 -13.70 14.41 3.90
N LEU A 420 -14.48 15.36 3.38
CA LEU A 420 -15.30 15.15 2.19
C LEU A 420 -14.45 14.74 0.99
N ALA A 421 -13.31 15.41 0.76
CA ALA A 421 -12.40 15.07 -0.32
C ALA A 421 -11.79 13.68 -0.15
N ASP A 422 -11.45 13.24 1.06
CA ASP A 422 -10.94 11.88 1.32
C ASP A 422 -12.01 10.82 1.13
N GLN A 423 -13.24 11.08 1.55
CA GLN A 423 -14.35 10.13 1.43
C GLN A 423 -14.80 9.95 -0.03
N LEU A 424 -14.75 11.01 -0.84
CA LEU A 424 -15.09 10.98 -2.26
C LEU A 424 -13.89 10.67 -3.17
N ALA A 425 -12.69 10.47 -2.62
CA ALA A 425 -11.47 10.34 -3.42
C ALA A 425 -11.46 9.06 -4.28
N ALA A 426 -11.89 9.20 -5.54
CA ALA A 426 -11.72 8.19 -6.59
C ALA A 426 -10.57 8.56 -7.56
N LYS A 427 -9.51 9.21 -7.06
CA LYS A 427 -8.39 9.61 -7.95
C LYS A 427 -7.44 8.43 -8.20
N PRO A 428 -7.10 8.12 -9.47
CA PRO A 428 -6.08 7.13 -9.78
C PRO A 428 -4.76 7.45 -9.09
N VAL A 429 -4.10 6.41 -8.56
CA VAL A 429 -2.76 6.56 -7.97
C VAL A 429 -1.66 6.75 -9.02
N GLN A 430 -1.96 6.41 -10.27
CA GLN A 430 -1.11 6.57 -11.44
C GLN A 430 -1.95 6.57 -12.70
N GLY A 431 -1.46 7.26 -13.73
CA GLY A 431 -2.16 7.39 -15.01
C GLY A 431 -3.45 8.21 -14.95
N PRO A 432 -3.98 8.64 -16.10
CA PRO A 432 -5.36 9.11 -16.20
C PRO A 432 -6.34 7.94 -16.06
N ALA A 433 -7.56 8.20 -15.60
CA ALA A 433 -8.62 7.19 -15.60
C ALA A 433 -8.99 6.81 -17.04
N ILE A 434 -9.18 5.52 -17.29
CA ILE A 434 -9.61 4.97 -18.58
C ILE A 434 -11.10 4.65 -18.45
N GLU A 435 -11.95 5.63 -18.71
CA GLU A 435 -13.39 5.55 -18.39
C GLU A 435 -14.15 4.46 -19.17
N ASN A 436 -13.66 4.10 -20.36
CA ASN A 436 -14.29 3.09 -21.22
C ASN A 436 -13.82 1.65 -20.91
N ALA A 437 -12.92 1.47 -19.94
CA ALA A 437 -12.26 0.20 -19.62
C ALA A 437 -12.54 -0.30 -18.19
#